data_AF-A0A846W133-F1
#
_entry.id   AF-A0A846W133-F1
#
_cell.length_a   1.000
_cell.length_b   1.000
_cell.length_c   1.000
_cell.angle_alpha   90.00
_cell.angle_beta   90.00
_cell.angle_gamma   90.00
#
_symmetry.space_group_name_H-M   'P 1'
#
loop_
_entity.id
_entity.type
_entity.pdbx_description
1 polymer ?
#
loop_
_entity_poly.entity_id
_entity_poly.type
_entity_poly.pdbx_seq_one_letter_code
_entity_poly.pdbx_strand_id
1 'polypeptide(L)' 'MTSMDPDPRNTPDLEPGGGVPPGSTPPESPQTSGLSAPEPSTRHHFPLTGIAAVVVTLVLVAVFAAVIVGVIAAM' A
#
# COMPACT_ATOMS: atom_id res chain seq x y z
N MET A 1 1.16 15.18 -26.25
CA MET A 1 0.76 13.84 -25.80
C MET A 1 -0.03 13.23 -26.93
N THR A 2 0.58 12.33 -27.70
CA THR A 2 -0.13 11.54 -28.70
C THR A 2 -1.02 10.59 -27.92
N SER A 3 -2.33 10.87 -27.90
CA SER A 3 -3.32 9.94 -27.37
C SER A 3 -3.18 8.65 -28.17
N MET A 4 -2.87 7.55 -27.48
CA MET A 4 -2.73 6.22 -28.09
C MET A 4 -4.10 5.51 -28.20
N ASP A 5 -5.18 6.26 -27.97
CA ASP A 5 -6.55 5.77 -28.02
C ASP A 5 -7.00 5.70 -29.49
N PRO A 6 -7.34 4.50 -30.03
CA PRO A 6 -7.84 4.38 -31.38
C PRO A 6 -9.13 5.18 -31.54
N ASP A 7 -9.29 5.91 -32.66
CA ASP A 7 -10.52 6.66 -32.93
C ASP A 7 -11.70 5.67 -32.95
N PRO A 8 -12.73 5.85 -32.10
CA PRO A 8 -13.89 4.95 -32.04
C PRO A 8 -14.61 4.81 -33.38
N ARG A 9 -14.49 5.79 -34.28
CA ARG A 9 -15.07 5.73 -35.64
C ARG A 9 -14.28 4.84 -36.61
N ASN A 10 -13.05 4.50 -36.26
CA ASN A 10 -12.10 3.75 -37.08
C ASN A 10 -11.67 2.44 -36.41
N THR A 11 -12.35 2.01 -35.35
CA THR A 11 -12.05 0.74 -34.69
C THR A 11 -12.98 -0.35 -35.23
N PRO A 12 -12.45 -1.45 -35.80
CA PRO A 12 -13.27 -2.57 -36.29
C PRO A 12 -14.16 -3.14 -35.17
N ASP A 13 -15.36 -3.60 -35.54
CA ASP A 13 -16.32 -4.26 -34.66
C ASP A 13 -16.87 -3.44 -33.49
N LEU A 14 -16.62 -2.11 -33.45
CA LEU A 14 -17.23 -1.21 -32.48
C LEU A 14 -18.52 -0.59 -33.02
N GLU A 15 -19.66 -0.89 -32.38
CA GLU A 15 -20.91 -0.20 -32.64
C GLU A 15 -20.84 1.27 -32.17
N PRO A 16 -21.59 2.18 -32.81
CA PRO A 16 -21.83 3.53 -32.31
C PRO A 16 -22.46 3.48 -30.90
N GLY A 17 -21.62 3.55 -29.86
CA GLY A 17 -22.01 3.29 -28.48
C GLY A 17 -20.96 2.59 -27.63
N GLY A 18 -19.86 2.11 -28.24
CA GLY A 18 -18.75 1.47 -27.51
C GLY A 18 -18.99 -0.01 -27.18
N GLY A 19 -20.04 -0.61 -27.76
CA GLY A 19 -20.30 -2.04 -27.68
C GLY A 19 -19.62 -2.80 -28.82
N VAL A 20 -19.42 -4.09 -28.62
CA VAL A 20 -18.99 -5.03 -29.67
C VAL A 20 -19.92 -6.26 -29.63
N PRO A 21 -20.16 -6.94 -30.77
CA PRO A 21 -21.02 -8.11 -30.80
C PRO A 21 -20.44 -9.30 -29.99
N PRO A 22 -21.28 -10.17 -29.43
CA PRO A 22 -20.79 -11.35 -28.69
C PRO A 22 -19.93 -12.25 -29.59
N GLY A 23 -18.63 -12.37 -29.28
CA GLY A 23 -17.68 -13.21 -30.04
C GLY A 23 -16.58 -12.43 -30.77
N SER A 24 -16.68 -11.10 -30.91
CA SER A 24 -15.52 -10.26 -31.25
C SER A 24 -14.64 -10.07 -30.02
N THR A 25 -13.32 -10.15 -30.17
CA THR A 25 -12.38 -9.81 -29.09
C THR A 25 -12.62 -8.34 -28.72
N PRO A 26 -13.04 -8.02 -27.49
CA PRO A 26 -13.20 -6.64 -27.06
C PRO A 26 -11.89 -5.87 -27.30
N PRO A 27 -11.95 -4.57 -27.66
CA PRO A 27 -10.74 -3.75 -27.72
C PRO A 27 -10.00 -3.86 -26.38
N GLU A 28 -8.67 -3.83 -26.44
CA GLU A 28 -7.82 -3.89 -25.25
C GLU A 28 -8.18 -2.71 -24.34
N SER A 29 -9.10 -2.93 -23.40
CA SER A 29 -9.34 -1.98 -22.32
C SER A 29 -8.01 -1.81 -21.62
N PRO A 30 -7.49 -0.57 -21.42
CA PRO A 30 -6.24 -0.35 -20.71
C PRO A 30 -6.37 -1.00 -19.34
N GLN A 31 -5.77 -2.18 -19.21
CA GLN A 31 -5.80 -2.98 -18.01
C GLN A 31 -5.11 -2.17 -16.92
N THR A 32 -5.86 -1.80 -15.90
CA THR A 32 -5.31 -1.22 -14.66
C THR A 32 -4.57 -2.28 -13.83
N SER A 33 -4.57 -3.54 -14.26
CA SER A 33 -3.74 -4.63 -13.72
C SER A 33 -2.26 -4.34 -14.00
N GLY A 34 -1.66 -3.52 -13.15
CA GLY A 34 -0.29 -3.03 -13.27
C GLY A 34 -0.03 -1.68 -12.57
N LEU A 35 -1.07 -0.99 -12.08
CA LEU A 35 -0.94 0.27 -11.35
C LEU A 35 -0.40 0.12 -9.92
N SER A 36 -0.35 -1.10 -9.37
CA SER A 36 0.32 -1.32 -8.10
C SER A 36 1.83 -1.43 -8.35
N ALA A 37 2.58 -0.44 -7.85
CA ALA A 37 4.02 -0.55 -7.72
C ALA A 37 4.35 -1.75 -6.81
N PRO A 38 5.49 -2.44 -7.02
CA PRO A 38 5.95 -3.48 -6.11
C PRO A 38 5.98 -2.97 -4.66
N GLU A 39 5.20 -3.61 -3.79
CA GLU A 39 5.18 -3.27 -2.37
C GLU A 39 6.57 -3.53 -1.77
N PRO A 40 7.19 -2.56 -1.07
CA PRO A 40 8.50 -2.77 -0.45
C PRO A 40 8.44 -3.91 0.57
N SER A 41 9.34 -4.88 0.40
CA SER A 41 9.45 -6.03 1.31
C SER A 41 9.89 -5.59 2.72
N THR A 42 8.92 -5.49 3.63
CA THR A 42 9.14 -5.11 5.04
C THR A 42 9.42 -6.32 5.93
N ARG A 43 9.42 -7.54 5.39
CA ARG A 43 9.44 -8.81 6.16
C ARG A 43 10.60 -8.95 7.14
N HIS A 44 11.73 -8.28 6.90
CA HIS A 44 12.91 -8.32 7.78
C HIS A 44 13.48 -6.93 8.13
N HIS A 45 12.73 -5.85 7.86
CA HIS A 45 13.18 -4.49 8.15
C HIS A 45 12.27 -3.87 9.21
N PHE A 46 12.67 -4.02 10.47
CA PHE A 46 12.03 -3.27 11.55
C PHE A 46 12.59 -1.84 11.55
N PRO A 47 11.73 -0.80 11.51
CA PRO A 47 12.20 0.56 11.38
C PRO A 47 12.94 1.01 12.64
N LEU A 48 13.99 1.83 12.47
CA LEU A 48 14.75 2.43 13.59
C LEU A 48 13.85 3.17 14.58
N THR A 49 12.78 3.80 14.09
CA THR A 49 11.76 4.46 14.93
C THR A 49 11.03 3.47 15.84
N GLY A 50 10.73 2.27 15.34
CA GLY A 50 10.15 1.18 16.13
C GLY A 50 11.11 0.70 17.22
N ILE A 51 12.40 0.53 16.89
CA ILE A 51 13.43 0.16 17.87
C ILE A 51 13.52 1.22 18.96
N ALA A 52 13.59 2.49 18.58
CA ALA A 52 13.64 3.61 19.52
C ALA A 52 12.42 3.64 20.44
N ALA A 53 11.21 3.42 19.90
CA ALA A 53 9.98 3.37 20.69
C ALA A 53 10.01 2.25 21.74
N VAL A 54 10.49 1.06 21.38
CA VAL A 54 10.64 -0.07 22.31
C VAL A 54 11.62 0.27 23.42
N VAL A 55 12.79 0.82 23.08
CA VAL A 55 13.81 1.21 24.06
C VAL A 55 13.28 2.26 25.03
N VAL A 56 12.64 3.32 24.52
CA VAL A 56 12.03 4.37 25.36
C VAL A 56 10.99 3.78 26.31
N THR A 57 10.15 2.87 25.82
CA THR A 57 9.13 2.19 26.64
C THR A 57 9.76 1.38 27.76
N LEU A 58 10.81 0.60 27.47
CA LEU A 58 11.53 -0.19 28.48
C LEU A 58 12.17 0.69 29.56
N VAL A 59 12.77 1.81 29.17
CA VAL A 59 13.35 2.78 30.10
C VAL A 59 12.24 3.35 31.01
N LEU A 60 11.11 3.74 30.45
CA LEU A 60 9.98 4.27 31.22
C LEU A 60 9.49 3.24 32.25
N VAL A 61 9.27 1.99 31.83
CA VAL A 61 8.85 0.90 32.72
C VAL A 61 9.87 0.68 33.84
N ALA A 62 11.17 0.68 33.54
CA ALA A 62 12.22 0.52 34.53
C ALA A 62 12.23 1.65 35.56
N VAL A 63 12.06 2.90 35.12
CA VAL A 63 11.95 4.07 36.01
C VAL A 63 10.74 3.95 36.92
N PHE A 64 9.57 3.61 36.39
CA PHE A 64 8.37 3.40 37.20
C PHE A 64 8.55 2.29 38.23
N ALA A 65 9.13 1.15 37.82
CA ALA A 65 9.41 0.04 38.72
C ALA A 65 10.35 0.46 39.85
N ALA A 66 11.43 1.20 39.54
CA ALA A 66 12.36 1.70 40.54
C ALA A 66 11.70 2.66 41.54
N VAL A 67 10.83 3.57 41.07
CA VAL A 67 10.06 4.48 41.93
C VAL A 67 9.13 3.69 42.85
N ILE A 68 8.38 2.72 42.32
CA ILE A 68 7.48 1.88 43.12
C ILE A 68 8.24 1.15 44.22
N VAL A 69 9.35 0.50 43.86
CA VAL A 69 10.21 -0.21 44.83
C VAL A 69 10.76 0.76 45.87
N GLY A 70 11.21 1.94 45.46
CA GLY A 70 11.71 2.97 46.37
C GLY A 70 10.64 3.46 47.36
N VAL A 71 9.41 3.68 46.88
CA VAL A 71 8.28 4.06 47.74
C VAL A 71 7.93 2.96 48.73
N ILE A 72 7.89 1.69 48.28
CA ILE A 72 7.59 0.55 49.15
C ILE A 72 8.69 0.37 50.21
N ALA A 73 9.95 0.50 49.83
CA ALA A 73 11.08 0.37 50.76
C ALA A 73 11.19 1.53 51.76
N ALA A 74 10.58 2.68 51.44
CA ALA A 74 10.56 3.87 52.30
C ALA A 74 9.33 3.97 53.20
N MET A 75 8.34 3.09 53.03
CA MET A 75 7.21 2.90 53.95
C MET A 75 7.61 2.01 55.13
#